data_AF-T1C6H3-F1
#
_entry.id   AF-T1C6H3-F1
#
_cell.length_a   1.000
_cell.length_b   1.000
_cell.length_c   1.000
_cell.angle_alpha   90.00
_cell.angle_beta   90.00
_cell.angle_gamma   90.00
#
_symmetry.space_group_name_H-M   'P 1'
#
loop_
_entity.id
_entity.type
_entity.pdbx_description
1 polymer ?
#
loop_
_entity_poly.entity_id
_entity_poly.type
_entity_poly.pdbx_seq_one_letter_code
_entity_poly.pdbx_strand_id
1 'polypeptide(L)'
;MSDDLAGILLPDGTPLKVEILDPKRIYRSVRGDPPDLMVYFGDLRWRSAGTVGYPSLFLKENDTGPDDSVHDFDGVFLFAEPTVAHGQDLGGQRIIDVAPTILRWFGEPIPAHVQGTPIRGIGP
;
A
#
# COMPACT_ATOMS: atom_id res chain seq x y z
N MET A 1 6.03 -15.72 -17.83
CA MET A 1 5.09 -15.03 -16.93
C MET A 1 5.51 -13.59 -16.65
N SER A 2 6.65 -13.34 -15.98
CA SER A 2 7.11 -11.95 -15.74
C SER A 2 7.37 -11.18 -17.03
N ASP A 3 8.02 -11.82 -18.02
CA ASP A 3 8.29 -11.20 -19.33
C ASP A 3 7.00 -10.93 -20.12
N ASP A 4 6.01 -11.83 -20.02
CA ASP A 4 4.71 -11.66 -20.69
C ASP A 4 3.93 -10.47 -20.12
N LEU A 5 3.97 -10.28 -18.79
CA LEU A 5 3.34 -9.14 -18.12
C LEU A 5 4.05 -7.83 -18.46
N ALA A 6 5.38 -7.82 -18.49
CA ALA A 6 6.17 -6.63 -18.82
C ALA A 6 5.95 -6.16 -20.27
N GLY A 7 5.56 -7.07 -21.17
CA GLY A 7 5.26 -6.78 -22.58
C GLY A 7 3.86 -6.23 -22.87
N ILE A 8 2.99 -6.08 -21.86
CA ILE A 8 1.62 -5.62 -22.08
C ILE A 8 1.61 -4.15 -22.52
N LEU A 9 0.90 -3.89 -23.62
CA LEU A 9 0.64 -2.55 -24.14
C LEU A 9 -0.81 -2.15 -23.85
N LEU A 10 -1.00 -0.88 -23.53
CA LEU A 10 -2.30 -0.22 -23.49
C LEU A 10 -2.93 -0.15 -24.90
N PRO A 11 -4.24 0.13 -25.00
CA PRO A 11 -4.93 0.23 -26.30
C PRO A 11 -4.35 1.26 -27.26
N ASP A 12 -3.63 2.27 -26.76
CA ASP A 12 -2.94 3.28 -27.55
C ASP A 12 -1.52 2.87 -28.00
N GLY A 13 -1.10 1.65 -27.66
CA GLY A 13 0.21 1.09 -27.99
C GLY A 13 1.33 1.45 -27.01
N THR A 14 1.05 2.24 -25.97
CA THR A 14 2.05 2.58 -24.94
C THR A 14 2.21 1.43 -23.93
N PRO A 15 3.39 1.23 -23.30
CA PRO A 15 3.56 0.18 -22.29
C PRO A 15 2.69 0.41 -21.05
N LEU A 16 2.06 -0.64 -20.53
CA LEU A 16 1.22 -0.58 -19.33
C LEU A 16 2.01 -0.17 -18.06
N LYS A 17 3.35 -0.30 -18.06
CA LYS A 17 4.23 -0.19 -16.88
C LYS A 17 3.81 -1.19 -15.80
N VAL A 18 4.56 -2.28 -15.68
CA VAL A 18 4.28 -3.33 -14.70
C VAL A 18 5.41 -3.38 -13.68
N GLU A 19 5.05 -3.29 -12.40
CA GLU A 19 5.98 -3.54 -11.30
C GLU A 19 5.69 -4.91 -10.70
N ILE A 20 6.71 -5.77 -10.70
CA ILE A 20 6.61 -7.13 -10.20
C ILE A 20 7.41 -7.21 -8.90
N LEU A 21 6.74 -7.66 -7.84
CA LEU A 21 7.30 -7.78 -6.51
C LEU A 21 7.30 -9.25 -6.07
N ASP A 22 8.45 -9.72 -5.61
CA ASP A 22 8.59 -11.03 -4.98
C ASP A 22 8.35 -10.86 -3.46
N PRO A 23 7.29 -11.47 -2.88
CA PRO A 23 7.01 -11.39 -1.46
C PRO A 23 8.21 -11.77 -0.58
N LYS A 24 9.03 -12.74 -1.02
CA LYS A 24 10.21 -13.22 -0.28
C LYS A 24 11.33 -12.18 -0.23
N ARG A 25 11.30 -11.19 -1.14
CA ARG A 25 12.26 -10.09 -1.19
C ARG A 25 11.76 -8.85 -0.44
N ILE A 26 10.46 -8.56 -0.51
CA ILE A 26 9.91 -7.30 0.02
C ILE A 26 9.42 -7.42 1.48
N TYR A 27 9.03 -8.61 1.93
CA TYR A 27 8.59 -8.81 3.31
C TYR A 27 9.73 -9.37 4.18
N ARG A 28 9.82 -8.85 5.41
CA ARG A 28 10.76 -9.35 6.42
C ARG A 28 10.56 -10.84 6.74
N SER A 29 9.31 -11.28 6.74
CA SER A 29 8.94 -12.69 6.93
C SER A 29 7.67 -12.98 6.15
N VAL A 30 7.70 -14.05 5.36
CA VAL A 30 6.53 -14.54 4.61
C VAL A 30 5.91 -15.68 5.42
N ARG A 31 4.59 -15.64 5.63
CA ARG A 31 3.84 -16.61 6.46
C ARG A 31 2.55 -17.02 5.75
N GLY A 32 2.02 -18.20 6.07
CA GLY A 32 0.79 -18.72 5.46
C GLY A 32 1.00 -19.13 4.00
N ASP A 33 0.00 -18.81 3.17
CA ASP A 33 -0.01 -19.08 1.73
C ASP A 33 0.21 -17.78 0.94
N PRO A 34 1.47 -17.30 0.82
CA PRO A 34 1.74 -16.09 0.07
C PRO A 34 1.46 -16.29 -1.42
N PRO A 35 1.13 -15.21 -2.16
CA PRO A 35 1.08 -15.29 -3.60
C PRO A 35 2.47 -15.63 -4.17
N ASP A 36 2.52 -16.35 -5.29
CA ASP A 36 3.77 -16.57 -6.01
C ASP A 36 4.31 -15.28 -6.64
N LEU A 37 3.41 -14.32 -6.92
CA LEU A 37 3.73 -13.05 -7.55
C LEU A 37 2.82 -11.94 -7.05
N MET A 38 3.39 -10.78 -6.73
CA MET A 38 2.66 -9.53 -6.54
C MET A 38 2.93 -8.60 -7.71
N VAL A 39 1.90 -7.92 -8.21
CA VAL A 39 2.01 -7.09 -9.41
C VAL A 39 1.21 -5.81 -9.26
N TYR A 40 1.83 -4.68 -9.59
CA TYR A 40 1.17 -3.39 -9.77
C TYR A 40 1.15 -2.99 -11.25
N PHE A 41 -0.01 -2.55 -11.74
CA PHE A 41 -0.22 -2.19 -13.14
C PHE A 41 -0.41 -0.69 -13.29
N GLY A 42 0.38 -0.08 -14.17
CA GLY A 42 0.29 1.33 -14.55
C GLY A 42 0.35 2.29 -13.37
N ASP A 43 1.21 2.01 -12.39
CA ASP A 43 1.39 2.87 -11.23
C ASP A 43 0.08 3.05 -10.44
N LEU A 44 -0.55 1.93 -10.09
CA LEU A 44 -1.84 1.83 -9.39
C LEU A 44 -3.07 2.32 -10.19
N ARG A 45 -2.89 2.74 -11.45
CA ARG A 45 -4.01 3.16 -12.32
C ARG A 45 -4.86 2.00 -12.83
N TRP A 46 -4.32 0.78 -12.78
CA TRP A 46 -4.99 -0.42 -13.25
C TRP A 46 -4.97 -1.51 -12.17
N ARG A 47 -6.04 -2.30 -12.14
CA ARG A 47 -6.17 -3.49 -11.30
C ARG A 47 -6.57 -4.69 -12.15
N SER A 48 -6.29 -5.89 -11.65
CA SER A 48 -6.81 -7.11 -12.26
C SER A 48 -8.33 -7.21 -12.04
N ALA A 49 -9.06 -7.63 -13.08
CA ALA A 49 -10.43 -8.09 -12.94
C ALA A 49 -10.45 -9.46 -12.23
N GLY A 50 -11.46 -9.71 -11.39
CA GLY A 50 -11.70 -11.00 -10.74
C GLY A 50 -12.48 -11.99 -11.61
N THR A 51 -12.74 -11.63 -12.86
CA THR A 51 -13.63 -12.31 -13.81
C THR A 51 -12.95 -12.46 -15.18
N VAL A 52 -13.40 -13.41 -15.99
CA VAL A 52 -12.80 -13.77 -17.29
C VAL A 52 -13.86 -13.89 -18.39
N GLY A 53 -13.43 -13.92 -19.66
CA GLY A 53 -14.32 -14.10 -20.81
C GLY A 53 -14.70 -12.82 -21.56
N TYR A 54 -13.99 -11.72 -21.29
CA TYR A 54 -14.20 -10.45 -21.97
C TYR A 54 -13.59 -10.43 -23.38
N PRO A 55 -14.14 -9.60 -24.30
CA PRO A 55 -13.60 -9.47 -25.66
C PRO A 55 -12.29 -8.68 -25.72
N SER A 56 -11.83 -8.12 -24.61
CA SER A 56 -10.67 -7.24 -24.48
C SER A 56 -9.91 -7.55 -23.19
N LEU A 57 -8.59 -7.33 -23.20
CA LEU A 57 -7.74 -7.37 -22.01
C LEU A 57 -7.99 -6.18 -21.06
N PHE A 58 -8.56 -5.09 -21.57
CA PHE A 58 -8.87 -3.88 -20.82
C PHE A 58 -10.37 -3.68 -20.71
N LEU A 59 -10.83 -3.39 -19.49
CA LEU A 59 -12.20 -2.99 -19.19
C LEU A 59 -12.25 -1.48 -18.95
N LYS A 60 -13.31 -0.84 -19.44
CA LYS A 60 -13.55 0.60 -19.19
C LYS A 60 -14.11 0.86 -17.79
N GLU A 61 -14.75 -0.13 -17.20
CA GLU A 61 -15.43 -0.05 -15.92
C GLU A 61 -15.06 -1.25 -15.05
N ASN A 62 -15.28 -1.13 -13.75
CA ASN A 62 -15.06 -2.19 -12.79
C ASN A 62 -16.02 -3.36 -13.04
N ASP A 63 -15.49 -4.57 -12.92
CA ASP A 63 -16.23 -5.83 -13.04
C ASP A 63 -17.17 -6.13 -11.86
N THR A 64 -17.01 -5.43 -10.73
CA THR A 64 -17.75 -5.65 -9.47
C THR A 64 -18.61 -4.46 -9.02
N GLY A 65 -18.75 -3.41 -9.85
CA GLY A 65 -19.50 -2.19 -9.53
C GLY A 65 -18.61 -0.96 -9.25
N PRO A 66 -19.21 0.22 -9.02
CA PRO A 66 -18.47 1.46 -8.84
C PRO A 66 -17.65 1.37 -7.54
N ASP A 67 -16.35 1.28 -7.71
CA ASP A 67 -15.37 1.43 -6.63
C ASP A 67 -14.46 2.55 -7.09
N ASP A 68 -14.62 3.72 -6.46
CA ASP A 68 -13.89 4.94 -6.77
C ASP A 68 -12.67 5.13 -5.86
N SER A 69 -12.40 4.18 -4.95
CA SER A 69 -11.23 4.23 -4.08
C SER A 69 -10.03 3.59 -4.78
N VAL A 70 -9.30 4.39 -5.55
CA VAL A 70 -8.00 3.97 -6.09
C VAL A 70 -6.93 3.98 -5.00
N HIS A 71 -6.06 2.97 -5.02
CA HIS A 71 -4.93 2.88 -4.10
C HIS A 71 -3.87 3.96 -4.38
N ASP A 72 -3.20 4.41 -3.31
CA ASP A 72 -1.96 5.20 -3.38
C ASP A 72 -0.95 4.57 -2.40
N PHE A 73 0.34 4.82 -2.62
CA PHE A 73 1.41 4.41 -1.70
C PHE A 73 1.45 5.26 -0.44
N ASP A 74 1.05 6.53 -0.55
CA ASP A 74 0.98 7.45 0.57
C ASP A 74 -0.44 7.50 1.16
N GLY A 75 -0.50 7.38 2.49
CA GLY A 75 -1.73 7.52 3.26
C GLY A 75 -1.84 8.89 3.93
N VAL A 76 -2.96 9.12 4.61
CA VAL A 76 -3.16 10.30 5.45
C VAL A 76 -2.93 9.96 6.91
N PHE A 77 -2.11 10.75 7.60
CA PHE A 77 -1.87 10.64 9.03
C PHE A 77 -2.21 11.95 9.72
N LEU A 78 -3.05 11.87 10.76
CA LEU A 78 -3.37 12.99 11.64
C LEU A 78 -3.27 12.52 13.10
N PHE A 79 -2.52 13.27 13.89
CA PHE A 79 -2.52 13.14 15.34
C PHE A 79 -3.14 14.41 15.93
N ALA A 80 -4.17 14.24 16.75
CA ALA A 80 -4.90 15.33 17.38
C ALA A 80 -5.01 15.08 18.87
N GLU A 81 -4.53 16.03 19.65
CA GLU A 81 -4.59 16.00 21.10
C GLU A 81 -4.86 17.43 21.62
N PRO A 82 -5.68 17.60 22.68
CA PRO A 82 -6.13 18.93 23.09
C PRO A 82 -5.04 19.89 23.57
N THR A 83 -3.88 19.38 23.99
CA THR A 83 -2.80 20.15 24.64
C THR A 83 -1.56 20.33 23.76
N VAL A 84 -1.41 19.57 22.68
CA VAL A 84 -0.37 19.72 21.66
C VAL A 84 -0.70 20.91 20.75
N ALA A 85 0.32 21.68 20.42
CA ALA A 85 0.21 22.79 19.48
C ALA A 85 -0.39 22.32 18.14
N HIS A 86 -1.50 22.93 17.74
CA HIS A 86 -2.14 22.64 16.46
C HIS A 86 -1.25 23.03 15.28
N GLY A 87 -1.37 22.28 14.17
CA GLY A 87 -0.74 22.64 12.90
C GLY A 87 0.76 22.32 12.80
N GLN A 88 1.28 21.43 13.65
CA GLN A 88 2.64 20.91 13.45
C GLN A 88 2.68 19.97 12.24
N ASP A 89 3.54 20.29 11.27
CA ASP A 89 3.91 19.38 10.20
C ASP A 89 4.98 18.41 10.72
N LEU A 90 4.58 17.15 10.88
CA LEU A 90 5.49 16.07 11.28
C LEU A 90 6.23 15.47 10.08
N GLY A 91 5.91 15.91 8.85
CA GLY A 91 6.38 15.29 7.62
C GLY A 91 5.81 13.89 7.40
N GLY A 92 6.30 13.23 6.34
CA GLY A 92 5.91 11.85 6.02
C GLY A 92 6.29 10.88 7.13
N GLN A 93 5.30 10.10 7.59
CA GLN A 93 5.49 9.08 8.62
C GLN A 93 5.36 7.69 8.00
N ARG A 94 6.09 6.72 8.56
CA ARG A 94 5.93 5.33 8.15
C ARG A 94 4.73 4.74 8.89
N ILE A 95 3.87 4.03 8.18
CA ILE A 95 2.70 3.36 8.80
C ILE A 95 3.08 2.44 9.96
N ILE A 96 4.24 1.78 9.88
CA ILE A 96 4.74 0.90 10.94
C ILE A 96 5.13 1.64 12.24
N ASP A 97 5.33 2.95 12.18
CA ASP A 97 5.66 3.76 13.36
C ASP A 97 4.41 4.15 14.17
N VAL A 98 3.20 3.95 13.61
CA VAL A 98 1.93 4.32 14.27
C VAL A 98 1.66 3.47 15.52
N ALA A 99 1.75 2.14 15.41
CA ALA A 99 1.50 1.24 16.55
C ALA A 99 2.42 1.51 17.76
N PRO A 100 3.76 1.59 17.63
CA PRO A 100 4.63 1.92 18.76
C PRO A 100 4.42 3.34 19.30
N THR A 101 3.96 4.28 18.46
CA THR A 101 3.59 5.65 18.92
C THR A 101 2.39 5.61 19.86
N ILE A 102 1.34 4.87 19.49
CA ILE A 102 0.14 4.71 20.31
C ILE A 102 0.50 4.04 21.65
N LEU A 103 1.29 2.96 21.63
CA LEU A 103 1.71 2.29 22.87
C LEU A 103 2.49 3.21 23.80
N ARG A 104 3.46 3.98 23.26
CA ARG A 104 4.19 4.98 24.05
C ARG A 104 3.24 6.03 24.64
N TRP A 105 2.27 6.50 23.86
CA TRP A 105 1.30 7.51 24.31
C TRP A 105 0.51 7.03 25.54
N PHE A 106 0.08 5.77 25.54
CA PHE A 106 -0.64 5.17 26.66
C PHE A 106 0.28 4.72 27.82
N GLY A 107 1.59 4.88 27.71
CA GLY A 107 2.54 4.41 28.73
C GLY A 107 2.72 2.89 28.75
N GLU A 108 2.30 2.20 27.68
CA GLU A 108 2.38 0.74 27.57
C GLU A 108 3.75 0.30 27.03
N PRO A 109 4.28 -0.86 27.45
CA PRO A 109 5.52 -1.39 26.91
C PRO A 109 5.34 -1.76 25.44
N ILE A 110 6.32 -1.39 24.61
CA ILE A 110 6.33 -1.76 23.18
C ILE A 110 6.86 -3.19 23.04
N PRO A 111 6.06 -4.16 22.56
CA PRO A 111 6.53 -5.53 22.40
C PRO A 111 7.68 -5.62 21.40
N ALA A 112 8.67 -6.47 21.68
CA ALA A 112 9.87 -6.62 20.85
C ALA A 112 9.61 -7.06 19.40
N HIS A 113 8.43 -7.64 19.11
CA HIS A 113 8.04 -8.06 17.77
C HIS A 113 7.36 -6.95 16.95
N VAL A 114 6.98 -5.83 17.58
CA VAL A 114 6.42 -4.67 16.88
C VAL A 114 7.53 -4.01 16.08
N GLN A 115 7.26 -3.74 14.81
CA GLN A 115 8.17 -3.01 13.93
C GLN A 115 7.98 -1.50 14.09
N GLY A 116 8.96 -0.74 13.60
CA GLY A 116 8.94 0.72 13.67
C GLY A 116 9.44 1.26 15.01
N THR A 117 9.37 2.58 15.13
CA THR A 117 9.78 3.34 16.31
C THR A 117 8.78 4.46 16.53
N PRO A 118 8.51 4.86 17.78
CA PRO A 118 7.56 5.94 18.04
C PRO A 118 7.91 7.25 17.30
N ILE A 119 6.91 7.87 16.66
CA ILE A 119 7.02 9.08 15.85
C ILE A 119 7.55 10.22 16.72
N ARG A 120 8.59 10.91 16.25
CA ARG A 120 9.16 12.05 16.99
C ARG A 120 8.13 13.19 17.07
N GLY A 121 8.07 13.88 18.21
CA GLY A 121 7.11 14.96 18.43
C GLY A 121 5.72 14.52 18.94
N ILE A 122 5.44 13.21 19.01
CA ILE A 122 4.17 12.68 19.58
C ILE A 122 4.45 11.90 20.85
N GLY A 123 4.29 12.48 22.03
CA GLY A 123 4.41 11.77 23.29
C GLY A 123 3.87 12.58 24.45
N PRO A 124 3.57 11.94 25.59
CA PRO A 124 3.39 12.67 26.84
C PRO A 124 4.64 13.47 27.22
#